data_AF-A0A3N1HSH2-F1
#
_entry.id   AF-A0A3N1HSH2-F1
#
_cell.length_a   1.000
_cell.length_b   1.000
_cell.length_c   1.000
_cell.angle_alpha   90.00
_cell.angle_beta   90.00
_cell.angle_gamma   90.00
#
_symmetry.space_group_name_H-M   'P 1'
#
loop_
_entity.id
_entity.type
_entity.pdbx_description
1 polymer ?
#
loop_
_entity_poly.entity_id
_entity_poly.type
_entity_poly.pdbx_seq_one_letter_code
_entity_poly.pdbx_strand_id
1 'polypeptide(L)'
;MPTPRHASPHHVAQGYGLPMSSEPRVALARLVGALEAHLDAVERRRSDTDPVVKDAYSSLADAFEGYDEALYEAHDEVTPFVLFDEDAEDDEDDDVEELDEDDDDLDDEDDDEQDDDGDGPDDRHPRL
;
A
#
# COMPACT_ATOMS: atom_id res chain seq x y z
N MET A 1 15.38 61.36 17.37
CA MET A 1 15.47 59.94 17.78
C MET A 1 14.24 59.21 17.25
N PRO A 2 14.36 58.40 16.19
CA PRO A 2 13.28 57.53 15.72
C PRO A 2 13.35 56.15 16.39
N THR A 3 12.21 55.64 16.80
CA THR A 3 12.03 54.31 17.43
C THR A 3 12.22 53.18 16.40
N PRO A 4 12.74 52.00 16.80
CA PRO A 4 12.80 50.85 15.92
C PRO A 4 11.44 50.13 15.91
N ARG A 5 10.82 50.03 14.73
CA ARG A 5 9.72 49.07 14.51
C ARG A 5 10.35 47.69 14.38
N HIS A 6 10.24 46.88 15.43
CA HIS A 6 10.45 45.43 15.34
C HIS A 6 9.43 44.86 14.35
N ALA A 7 9.92 44.43 13.18
CA ALA A 7 9.16 43.66 12.22
C ALA A 7 9.82 42.29 12.09
N SER A 8 9.21 41.29 12.72
CA SER A 8 9.25 39.87 12.38
C SER A 8 7.88 39.31 12.77
N PRO A 9 7.32 38.28 12.11
CA PRO A 9 7.96 37.35 11.19
C PRO A 9 7.11 37.12 9.90
N HIS A 10 7.68 37.29 8.72
CA HIS A 10 7.21 36.51 7.57
C HIS A 10 8.19 35.37 7.41
N HIS A 11 7.87 34.26 8.11
CA HIS A 11 8.37 32.96 7.70
C HIS A 11 8.06 32.84 6.22
N VAL A 12 9.12 32.66 5.43
CA VAL A 12 9.03 32.18 4.06
C VAL A 12 7.98 31.08 4.05
N ALA A 13 6.91 31.30 3.30
CA ALA A 13 6.05 30.23 2.85
C ALA A 13 6.97 29.29 2.07
N GLN A 14 7.44 28.24 2.74
CA GLN A 14 8.06 27.10 2.09
C GLN A 14 6.93 26.50 1.27
N GLY A 15 6.90 26.87 -0.01
CA GLY A 15 5.99 26.30 -0.96
C GLY A 15 6.10 24.78 -0.86
N TYR A 16 4.94 24.15 -0.67
CA TYR A 16 4.67 22.75 -0.92
C TYR A 16 5.64 22.23 -1.98
N GLY A 17 6.58 21.39 -1.53
CA GLY A 17 7.54 20.75 -2.42
C GLY A 17 6.74 19.94 -3.43
N LEU A 18 6.58 20.49 -4.62
CA LEU A 18 6.15 19.71 -5.78
C LEU A 18 7.14 18.53 -5.84
N PRO A 19 6.68 17.27 -5.75
CA PRO A 19 7.58 16.14 -5.77
C PRO A 19 8.38 16.18 -7.07
N MET A 20 9.66 16.55 -6.99
CA MET A 20 10.56 16.42 -8.14
C MET A 20 10.94 14.94 -8.37
N SER A 21 10.28 14.00 -7.68
CA SER A 21 10.39 12.55 -7.80
C SER A 21 9.10 11.86 -8.25
N SER A 22 8.01 12.57 -8.50
CA SER A 22 6.71 11.95 -8.86
C SER A 22 6.57 11.55 -10.32
N GLU A 23 7.64 11.65 -11.13
CA GLU A 23 7.61 11.06 -12.46
C GLU A 23 8.02 9.57 -12.37
N PRO A 24 7.12 8.63 -12.70
CA PRO A 24 7.40 7.19 -12.60
C PRO A 24 8.64 6.77 -13.39
N ARG A 25 8.93 7.45 -14.51
CA ARG A 25 10.13 7.19 -15.32
C ARG A 25 11.43 7.54 -14.58
N VAL A 26 11.44 8.61 -13.79
CA VAL A 26 12.61 9.02 -13.02
C VAL A 26 12.81 8.08 -11.84
N ALA A 27 11.72 7.73 -11.14
CA ALA A 27 11.76 6.76 -10.05
C ALA A 27 12.20 5.36 -10.55
N LEU A 28 11.70 4.91 -11.69
CA LEU A 28 12.14 3.66 -12.32
C LEU A 28 13.64 3.66 -12.66
N ALA A 29 14.16 4.77 -13.20
CA ALA A 29 15.59 4.87 -13.50
C ALA A 29 16.46 4.80 -12.22
N ARG A 30 15.97 5.36 -11.10
CA ARG A 30 16.62 5.25 -9.79
C ARG A 30 16.59 3.81 -9.27
N LEU A 31 15.44 3.14 -9.37
CA LEU A 31 15.29 1.73 -8.99
C LEU A 31 16.24 0.82 -9.78
N VAL A 32 16.33 0.99 -11.10
CA VAL A 32 17.28 0.23 -11.93
C VAL A 32 18.73 0.49 -11.50
N GLY A 33 19.10 1.75 -11.23
CA GLY A 33 20.44 2.07 -10.73
C GLY A 33 20.73 1.47 -9.35
N ALA A 34 19.73 1.39 -8.46
CA ALA A 34 19.85 0.75 -7.15
C ALA A 34 20.02 -0.77 -7.28
N LEU A 35 19.29 -1.41 -8.19
CA LEU A 35 19.46 -2.85 -8.49
C LEU A 35 20.87 -3.16 -8.98
N GLU A 36 21.40 -2.35 -9.89
CA GLU A 36 22.77 -2.48 -10.38
C GLU A 36 23.80 -2.29 -9.26
N ALA A 37 23.63 -1.27 -8.41
CA ALA A 37 24.51 -1.01 -7.28
C ALA A 37 24.46 -2.13 -6.23
N HIS A 38 23.28 -2.70 -5.97
CA HIS A 38 23.12 -3.84 -5.07
C HIS A 38 23.84 -5.09 -5.60
N LEU A 39 23.68 -5.42 -6.89
CA LEU A 39 24.43 -6.52 -7.51
C LEU A 39 25.94 -6.29 -7.42
N ASP A 40 26.40 -5.09 -7.75
CA ASP A 40 27.80 -4.66 -7.72
C ASP A 40 28.41 -4.78 -6.30
N ALA A 41 27.64 -4.47 -5.26
CA ALA A 41 28.01 -4.71 -3.86
C ALA A 41 28.09 -6.20 -3.51
N VAL A 42 27.10 -7.01 -3.91
CA VAL A 42 27.06 -8.46 -3.66
C VAL A 42 28.23 -9.19 -4.34
N GLU A 43 28.61 -8.79 -5.55
CA GLU A 43 29.76 -9.33 -6.27
C GLU A 43 31.11 -9.01 -5.61
N ARG A 44 31.20 -7.87 -4.91
CA ARG A 44 32.41 -7.43 -4.20
C ARG A 44 32.41 -7.75 -2.70
N ARG A 45 31.41 -8.47 -2.20
CA ARG A 45 31.27 -8.77 -0.77
C ARG A 45 32.53 -9.42 -0.21
N ARG A 46 32.97 -8.97 0.96
CA ARG A 46 34.19 -9.43 1.64
C ARG A 46 33.91 -10.42 2.76
N SER A 47 32.68 -10.47 3.24
CA SER A 47 32.20 -11.32 4.33
C SER A 47 30.70 -11.58 4.17
N ASP A 48 30.17 -12.55 4.91
CA ASP A 48 28.72 -12.83 4.93
C ASP A 48 27.90 -11.68 5.53
N THR A 49 28.51 -10.84 6.37
CA THR A 49 27.90 -9.64 6.97
C THR A 49 28.56 -8.35 6.45
N ASP A 50 28.73 -8.24 5.13
CA ASP A 50 29.35 -7.04 4.54
C ASP A 50 28.42 -5.81 4.69
N PRO A 51 28.84 -4.75 5.39
CA PRO A 51 28.00 -3.55 5.58
C PRO A 51 27.67 -2.86 4.26
N VAL A 52 28.53 -2.96 3.23
CA VAL A 52 28.26 -2.36 1.92
C VAL A 52 27.06 -3.02 1.25
N VAL A 53 26.87 -4.33 1.46
CA VAL A 53 25.73 -5.06 0.91
C VAL A 53 24.44 -4.66 1.64
N LYS A 54 24.50 -4.51 2.97
CA LYS A 54 23.37 -4.02 3.78
C LYS A 54 22.94 -2.61 3.36
N ASP A 55 23.89 -1.68 3.29
CA ASP A 55 23.59 -0.30 2.87
C ASP A 55 22.98 -0.25 1.46
N ALA A 56 23.48 -1.09 0.54
CA ALA A 56 22.95 -1.19 -0.82
C ALA A 56 21.57 -1.87 -0.86
N TYR A 57 21.28 -2.80 0.06
CA TYR A 57 19.96 -3.40 0.22
C TYR A 57 18.94 -2.36 0.70
N SER A 58 19.23 -1.62 1.77
CA SER A 58 18.34 -0.55 2.26
C SER A 58 18.11 0.52 1.18
N SER A 59 19.16 0.92 0.47
CA SER A 59 19.04 1.89 -0.65
C SER A 59 18.16 1.37 -1.80
N LEU A 60 18.14 0.05 -2.03
CA LEU A 60 17.28 -0.58 -3.02
C LEU A 60 15.82 -0.61 -2.56
N ALA A 61 15.57 -0.92 -1.29
CA ALA A 61 14.24 -0.85 -0.68
C ALA A 61 13.63 0.56 -0.82
N ASP A 62 14.37 1.59 -0.39
CA ASP A 62 13.93 3.00 -0.52
C ASP A 62 13.61 3.38 -1.98
N ALA A 63 14.44 2.93 -2.93
CA ALA A 63 14.24 3.23 -4.34
C ALA A 63 13.01 2.52 -4.93
N PHE A 64 12.68 1.33 -4.42
CA PHE A 64 11.49 0.59 -4.81
C PHE A 64 10.22 1.27 -4.27
N GLU A 65 10.18 1.62 -2.99
CA GLU A 65 9.04 2.36 -2.41
C GLU A 65 8.79 3.67 -3.16
N GLY A 66 9.86 4.43 -3.45
CA GLY A 66 9.74 5.66 -4.22
C GLY A 66 9.24 5.44 -5.67
N TYR A 67 9.45 4.26 -6.26
CA TYR A 67 8.87 3.91 -7.55
C TYR A 67 7.39 3.50 -7.42
N ASP A 68 7.06 2.70 -6.41
CA ASP A 68 5.69 2.24 -6.18
C ASP A 68 4.75 3.42 -5.85
N GLU A 69 5.18 4.33 -4.97
CA GLU A 69 4.48 5.59 -4.69
C GLU A 69 4.29 6.43 -5.95
N ALA A 70 5.34 6.61 -6.76
CA ALA A 70 5.24 7.39 -8.00
C ALA A 70 4.29 6.73 -9.02
N LEU A 71 4.28 5.39 -9.08
CA LEU A 71 3.37 4.63 -9.94
C LEU A 71 1.92 4.84 -9.50
N TYR A 72 1.66 4.78 -8.19
CA TYR A 72 0.35 5.00 -7.61
C TYR A 72 -0.13 6.44 -7.85
N GLU A 73 0.71 7.45 -7.57
CA GLU A 73 0.36 8.86 -7.81
C GLU A 73 0.02 9.16 -9.27
N ALA A 74 0.73 8.54 -10.23
CA ALA A 74 0.59 8.84 -11.64
C ALA A 74 -0.48 8.01 -12.35
N HIS A 75 -0.71 6.78 -11.88
CA HIS A 75 -1.50 5.78 -12.59
C HIS A 75 -2.56 5.08 -11.75
N ASP A 76 -2.63 5.31 -10.43
CA ASP A 76 -3.49 4.59 -9.48
C ASP A 76 -3.22 3.07 -9.49
N GLU A 77 -1.97 2.69 -9.76
CA GLU A 77 -1.53 1.31 -9.90
C GLU A 77 -0.36 1.06 -8.95
N VAL A 78 -0.25 -0.17 -8.44
CA VAL A 78 0.84 -0.62 -7.57
C VAL A 78 1.51 -1.85 -8.15
N THR A 79 2.74 -2.12 -7.72
CA THR A 79 3.48 -3.31 -8.14
C THR A 79 3.03 -4.54 -7.34
N PRO A 80 3.14 -5.76 -7.90
CA PRO A 80 2.74 -7.00 -7.22
C PRO A 80 3.83 -7.52 -6.26
N PHE A 81 4.76 -6.69 -5.81
CA PHE A 81 5.87 -7.07 -4.95
C PHE A 81 5.77 -6.35 -3.61
N VAL A 82 6.26 -6.99 -2.55
CA VAL A 82 6.34 -6.42 -1.21
C VAL A 82 7.79 -6.45 -0.74
N LEU A 83 8.21 -5.42 -0.01
CA LEU A 83 9.51 -5.41 0.65
C LEU A 83 9.43 -6.17 1.96
N PHE A 84 10.48 -6.93 2.26
CA PHE A 84 10.68 -7.53 3.56
C PHE A 84 11.50 -6.57 4.40
N ASP A 85 10.93 -6.13 5.52
CA ASP A 85 11.68 -5.40 6.54
C ASP A 85 12.52 -6.43 7.33
N GLU A 86 13.84 -6.38 7.13
CA GLU A 86 14.79 -7.26 7.84
C GLU A 86 15.07 -6.79 9.28
N ASP A 87 14.67 -5.56 9.63
CA ASP A 87 14.77 -5.00 10.99
C ASP A 87 13.44 -5.12 11.78
N ALA A 88 12.35 -5.57 11.15
CA ALA A 88 11.13 -6.01 11.83
C ALA A 88 11.35 -7.38 12.48
N GLU A 89 12.23 -7.41 13.49
CA GLU A 89 12.40 -8.55 14.37
C GLU A 89 11.11 -8.72 15.20
N ASP A 90 10.20 -9.57 14.74
CA ASP A 90 9.29 -10.38 15.56
C ASP A 90 8.51 -9.64 16.68
N ASP A 91 7.71 -8.63 16.33
CA ASP A 91 6.54 -8.21 17.16
C ASP A 91 5.30 -9.06 16.75
N GLU A 92 5.44 -10.39 16.65
CA GLU A 92 4.30 -11.33 16.54
C GLU A 92 3.76 -11.73 17.94
N ASP A 93 3.54 -10.76 18.81
CA ASP A 93 2.81 -10.94 20.06
C ASP A 93 1.64 -9.95 20.21
N ASP A 94 0.45 -10.54 20.40
CA ASP A 94 -0.87 -9.95 20.64
C ASP A 94 -1.63 -9.41 19.41
N ASP A 95 -2.44 -10.28 18.80
CA ASP A 95 -3.89 -10.04 18.58
C ASP A 95 -4.56 -11.31 18.02
N VAL A 96 -4.59 -12.39 18.82
CA VAL A 96 -5.62 -13.41 18.65
C VAL A 96 -6.89 -12.88 19.31
N GLU A 97 -7.72 -12.16 18.54
CA GLU A 97 -9.12 -11.96 18.90
C GLU A 97 -9.75 -13.35 19.04
N GLU A 98 -9.95 -13.83 20.28
CA GLU A 98 -10.85 -14.97 20.52
C GLU A 98 -12.21 -14.53 19.98
N LEU A 99 -12.55 -15.03 18.79
CA LEU A 99 -13.89 -14.96 18.26
C LEU A 99 -14.76 -15.76 19.23
N ASP A 100 -15.44 -15.06 20.14
CA ASP A 100 -16.53 -15.61 20.92
C ASP A 100 -17.60 -16.11 19.94
N GLU A 101 -17.52 -17.39 19.59
CA GLU A 101 -18.58 -18.16 18.95
C GLU A 101 -19.72 -18.36 19.98
N ASP A 102 -20.49 -17.32 20.25
CA ASP A 102 -21.83 -17.45 20.86
C ASP A 102 -22.86 -17.05 19.78
N ASP A 103 -23.32 -18.03 19.00
CA ASP A 103 -24.55 -18.81 19.23
C ASP A 103 -25.79 -18.04 18.71
N ASP A 104 -25.96 -18.17 17.39
CA ASP A 104 -27.21 -18.46 16.70
C ASP A 104 -28.46 -18.68 17.58
N ASP A 105 -29.23 -17.60 17.76
CA ASP A 105 -30.67 -17.70 18.06
C ASP A 105 -31.44 -16.81 17.07
N LEU A 106 -31.46 -17.27 15.80
CA LEU A 106 -32.34 -16.75 14.75
C LEU A 106 -33.37 -17.84 14.39
N ASP A 107 -34.49 -17.84 15.12
CA ASP A 107 -35.80 -18.35 14.70
C ASP A 107 -36.80 -17.89 15.78
N ASP A 108 -37.96 -17.30 15.55
CA ASP A 108 -38.85 -17.38 14.40
C ASP A 108 -39.86 -16.24 14.65
N GLU A 109 -39.81 -15.13 13.91
CA GLU A 109 -40.88 -14.12 13.93
C GLU A 109 -41.79 -14.37 12.73
N ASP A 110 -42.91 -15.02 13.02
CA ASP A 110 -44.18 -15.04 12.29
C ASP A 110 -44.39 -13.74 11.48
N ASP A 111 -44.54 -13.85 10.16
CA ASP A 111 -45.37 -12.89 9.42
C ASP A 111 -46.21 -13.61 8.37
N ASP A 112 -47.51 -13.51 8.61
CA ASP A 112 -48.60 -14.11 7.87
C ASP A 112 -48.92 -13.33 6.57
N GLU A 113 -49.62 -14.03 5.68
CA GLU A 113 -50.52 -13.52 4.63
C GLU A 113 -49.91 -12.96 3.32
N GLN A 114 -50.16 -13.67 2.21
CA GLN A 114 -51.30 -13.32 1.35
C GLN A 114 -51.51 -14.35 0.23
N ASP A 115 -52.73 -14.88 0.19
CA ASP A 115 -53.32 -15.57 -0.95
C ASP A 115 -53.34 -14.65 -2.18
N ASP A 116 -52.85 -15.14 -3.33
CA ASP A 116 -53.32 -14.67 -4.64
C ASP A 116 -53.54 -15.88 -5.57
N ASP A 117 -54.80 -16.24 -5.68
CA ASP A 117 -55.32 -17.25 -6.59
C ASP A 117 -55.07 -16.87 -8.05
N GLY A 118 -54.10 -17.52 -8.70
CA GLY A 118 -53.82 -17.40 -10.13
C GLY A 118 -54.00 -18.72 -10.89
N ASP A 119 -55.25 -19.17 -11.04
CA ASP A 119 -55.65 -20.29 -11.92
C ASP A 119 -55.33 -20.01 -13.40
N GLY A 120 -54.72 -20.98 -14.09
CA GLY A 120 -54.59 -20.99 -15.56
C GLY A 120 -53.64 -22.05 -16.13
N PRO A 121 -54.14 -23.11 -16.80
CA PRO A 121 -53.32 -24.21 -17.34
C PRO A 121 -52.95 -24.07 -18.83
N ASP A 122 -51.89 -24.81 -19.20
CA ASP A 122 -51.57 -25.42 -20.50
C ASP A 122 -51.10 -24.53 -21.68
N ASP A 123 -49.94 -24.89 -22.26
CA ASP A 123 -49.73 -25.21 -23.70
C ASP A 123 -48.27 -24.96 -24.17
N ARG A 124 -47.57 -26.07 -24.47
CA ARG A 124 -46.62 -26.32 -25.58
C ARG A 124 -45.63 -25.23 -26.03
N HIS A 125 -44.35 -25.63 -26.13
CA HIS A 125 -43.68 -25.77 -27.44
C HIS A 125 -42.40 -26.64 -27.38
N PRO A 126 -42.24 -27.66 -28.26
CA PRO A 126 -40.95 -28.30 -28.50
C PRO A 126 -40.17 -27.55 -29.58
N ARG A 127 -38.82 -27.58 -29.52
CA ARG A 127 -37.96 -27.33 -30.69
C ARG A 127 -36.73 -28.25 -30.69
N LEU A 128 -36.79 -29.27 -31.55
CA LEU A 128 -35.66 -29.90 -32.24
C LEU A 128 -35.99 -29.90 -33.72
#